data_AF-A0A401YCP1-F1
#
_entry.id   AF-A0A401YCP1-F1
#
_cell.length_a   1.000
_cell.length_b   1.000
_cell.length_c   1.000
_cell.angle_alpha   90.00
_cell.angle_beta   90.00
_cell.angle_gamma   90.00
#
_symmetry.space_group_name_H-M   'P 1'
#
loop_
_entity.id
_entity.type
_entity.pdbx_description
1 polymer ?
#
loop_
_entity_poly.entity_id
_entity_poly.type
_entity_poly.pdbx_seq_one_letter_code
_entity_poly.pdbx_strand_id
1 'polypeptide(L)'
;MSDDRTRSPRRGMCAAVLCLEAITLGLSTPVMISIDKVSTGTALSVGLGLTVACLLLAGMLRKEWGYLLGWAVQVAAVALGFLVPLMFFLGALFGLLWGTAYFLGRKIEREKAAAYAAFDAESA
;
A
#
# COMPACT_ATOMS: atom_id res chain seq x y z
N MET A 1 -15.13 14.80 21.00
CA MET A 1 -15.51 14.57 19.58
C MET A 1 -14.52 15.29 18.66
N SER A 2 -13.22 15.04 18.84
CA SER A 2 -12.12 15.83 18.25
C SER A 2 -11.17 14.97 17.42
N ASP A 3 -11.19 13.64 17.61
CA ASP A 3 -10.24 12.68 17.03
C ASP A 3 -10.53 12.34 15.56
N ASP A 4 -11.81 12.40 15.14
CA ASP A 4 -12.25 12.13 13.76
C ASP A 4 -11.89 13.23 12.75
N ARG A 5 -11.54 14.43 13.24
CA ARG A 5 -11.09 15.57 12.40
C ARG A 5 -9.66 15.40 11.89
N THR A 6 -8.79 14.72 12.65
CA THR A 6 -7.36 14.58 12.35
C THR A 6 -6.98 13.27 11.67
N ARG A 7 -7.82 12.23 11.74
CA ARG A 7 -7.58 10.98 11.03
C ARG A 7 -7.87 11.16 9.54
N SER A 8 -6.82 11.16 8.73
CA SER A 8 -6.91 10.99 7.27
C SER A 8 -7.36 9.55 6.96
N PRO A 9 -8.60 9.35 6.48
CA PRO A 9 -9.11 8.01 6.18
C PRO A 9 -8.26 7.33 5.10
N ARG A 10 -7.79 8.12 4.12
CA ARG A 10 -6.87 7.70 3.07
C ARG A 10 -5.60 7.07 3.62
N ARG A 11 -4.97 7.71 4.63
CA ARG A 11 -3.72 7.21 5.23
C ARG A 11 -3.92 5.86 5.92
N GLY A 12 -5.01 5.69 6.67
CA GLY A 12 -5.32 4.43 7.35
C GLY A 12 -5.52 3.27 6.37
N MET A 13 -6.33 3.49 5.33
CA MET A 13 -6.63 2.47 4.32
C MET A 13 -5.37 2.07 3.52
N CYS A 14 -4.61 3.05 3.01
CA CYS A 14 -3.38 2.78 2.26
C CYS A 14 -2.29 2.10 3.12
N ALA A 15 -2.14 2.49 4.39
CA ALA A 15 -1.18 1.85 5.29
C ALA A 15 -1.56 0.40 5.58
N ALA A 16 -2.85 0.10 5.77
CA ALA A 16 -3.32 -1.27 5.97
C ALA A 16 -3.02 -2.16 4.75
N VAL A 17 -3.22 -1.66 3.54
CA VAL A 17 -2.90 -2.36 2.29
C VAL A 17 -1.41 -2.71 2.23
N LEU A 18 -0.51 -1.74 2.46
CA LEU A 18 0.94 -1.98 2.44
C LEU A 18 1.40 -2.94 3.54
N CYS A 19 0.80 -2.90 4.73
CA CYS A 19 1.14 -3.82 5.80
C CYS A 19 0.78 -5.28 5.44
N LEU A 20 -0.42 -5.50 4.90
CA LEU A 20 -0.83 -6.83 4.44
C LEU A 20 0.03 -7.31 3.28
N GLU A 21 0.34 -6.42 2.33
CA GLU A 21 1.21 -6.72 1.20
C GLU A 21 2.64 -7.07 1.65
N ALA A 22 3.18 -6.36 2.64
CA ALA A 22 4.50 -6.66 3.22
C ALA A 22 4.55 -8.09 3.79
N ILE A 23 3.48 -8.53 4.46
CA ILE A 23 3.35 -9.91 4.96
C ILE A 23 3.31 -10.89 3.79
N THR A 24 2.50 -10.63 2.76
CA THR A 24 2.42 -11.48 1.57
C THR A 24 3.78 -11.61 0.86
N LEU A 25 4.51 -10.51 0.68
CA LEU A 25 5.84 -10.50 0.09
C LEU A 25 6.85 -11.26 0.97
N GLY A 26 6.74 -11.13 2.30
CA GLY A 26 7.61 -11.85 3.23
C GLY A 26 7.40 -13.36 3.12
N LEU A 27 6.14 -13.79 3.08
CA LEU A 27 5.73 -15.18 2.90
C LEU A 27 6.02 -15.72 1.48
N SER A 28 6.19 -14.86 0.48
CA SER A 28 6.61 -15.29 -0.86
C SER A 28 8.05 -15.81 -0.90
N THR A 29 8.90 -15.38 0.03
CA THR A 29 10.31 -15.80 0.13
C THR A 29 10.47 -17.32 0.29
N PRO A 30 9.85 -17.98 1.29
CA PRO A 30 9.92 -19.44 1.41
C PRO A 30 9.25 -20.18 0.25
N VAL A 31 8.24 -19.58 -0.40
CA VAL A 31 7.60 -20.15 -1.61
C VAL A 31 8.59 -20.18 -2.77
N MET A 32 9.32 -19.09 -3.02
CA MET A 32 10.38 -19.04 -4.05
C MET A 32 11.47 -20.09 -3.84
N ILE A 33 11.87 -20.31 -2.58
CA ILE A 33 12.93 -21.26 -2.24
C ILE A 33 12.43 -22.71 -2.36
N SER A 34 11.24 -23.00 -1.82
CA SER A 34 10.76 -24.38 -1.66
C SER A 34 10.03 -24.91 -2.89
N ILE A 35 9.37 -24.05 -3.66
CA ILE A 35 8.55 -24.44 -4.81
C ILE A 35 9.30 -24.17 -6.12
N ASP A 36 9.78 -22.94 -6.32
CA ASP A 36 10.35 -22.52 -7.60
C ASP A 36 11.87 -22.76 -7.71
N LYS A 37 12.51 -23.29 -6.65
CA LYS A 37 13.96 -23.59 -6.56
C LYS A 37 14.85 -22.41 -6.97
N VAL A 38 14.38 -21.19 -6.74
CA VAL A 38 15.13 -19.97 -7.01
C VAL A 38 16.32 -19.92 -6.05
N SER A 39 17.46 -19.37 -6.51
CA SER A 39 18.65 -19.24 -5.65
C SER A 39 18.28 -18.49 -4.36
N THR A 40 18.72 -19.01 -3.21
CA THR A 40 18.40 -18.44 -1.89
C THR A 40 18.79 -16.97 -1.79
N GLY A 41 19.89 -16.57 -2.44
CA GLY A 41 20.35 -15.18 -2.51
C GLY A 41 19.36 -14.25 -3.23
N THR A 42 18.82 -14.67 -4.38
CA THR A 42 17.83 -13.91 -5.15
C THR A 42 16.49 -13.86 -4.42
N ALA A 43 16.03 -14.98 -3.86
CA ALA A 43 14.77 -15.03 -3.12
C ALA A 43 14.79 -14.11 -1.89
N LEU A 44 15.89 -14.11 -1.13
CA LEU A 44 16.06 -13.24 0.04
C LEU A 44 16.15 -11.75 -0.35
N SER A 45 16.95 -11.41 -1.36
CA SER A 45 17.11 -10.01 -1.75
C SER A 45 15.84 -9.41 -2.34
N VAL A 46 15.11 -10.17 -3.15
CA VAL A 46 13.85 -9.70 -3.75
C VAL A 46 12.71 -9.75 -2.73
N GLY A 47 12.43 -10.90 -2.11
CA GLY A 47 11.28 -11.06 -1.20
C GLY A 47 11.42 -10.21 0.06
N LEU A 48 12.56 -10.33 0.76
CA LEU A 48 12.79 -9.60 2.00
C LEU A 48 13.04 -8.10 1.74
N GLY A 49 13.71 -7.76 0.63
CA GLY A 49 13.91 -6.37 0.21
C GLY A 49 12.59 -5.65 -0.07
N LEU A 50 11.66 -6.30 -0.78
CA LEU A 50 10.35 -5.73 -1.05
C LEU A 50 9.50 -5.59 0.22
N THR A 51 9.54 -6.57 1.12
CA THR A 51 8.87 -6.49 2.43
C THR A 51 9.35 -5.29 3.24
N VAL A 52 10.66 -5.08 3.35
CA VAL A 52 11.22 -3.93 4.08
C VAL A 52 10.82 -2.63 3.40
N ALA A 53 10.86 -2.56 2.07
CA ALA A 53 10.41 -1.39 1.32
C ALA A 53 8.94 -1.05 1.60
N CYS A 54 8.04 -2.05 1.63
CA CYS A 54 6.63 -1.85 1.96
C CYS A 54 6.42 -1.31 3.38
N LEU A 55 7.15 -1.83 4.37
CA LEU A 55 7.05 -1.37 5.76
C LEU A 55 7.57 0.06 5.94
N LEU A 56 8.69 0.40 5.29
CA LEU A 56 9.21 1.77 5.29
C LEU A 56 8.22 2.73 4.61
N LEU A 57 7.60 2.30 3.51
CA LEU A 57 6.60 3.09 2.80
C LEU A 57 5.31 3.28 3.59
N ALA A 58 4.87 2.26 4.32
CA ALA A 58 3.77 2.35 5.28
C ALA A 58 4.02 3.47 6.32
N GLY A 59 5.25 3.59 6.81
CA GLY A 59 5.66 4.68 7.72
C GLY A 59 5.77 6.06 7.04
N MET A 60 6.12 6.11 5.75
CA MET A 60 6.36 7.33 4.98
C MET A 60 5.11 7.94 4.32
N LEU A 61 3.96 7.25 4.38
CA LEU A 61 2.65 7.73 3.92
C LEU A 61 2.13 9.02 4.59
N ARG A 62 2.93 9.66 5.46
CA ARG A 62 2.71 11.01 5.95
C ARG A 62 2.90 12.09 4.86
N LYS A 63 3.65 11.81 3.79
CA LYS A 63 3.93 12.75 2.69
C LYS A 63 3.20 12.31 1.41
N GLU A 64 2.71 13.25 0.60
CA GLU A 64 1.99 12.95 -0.64
C GLU A 64 2.84 12.14 -1.65
N TRP A 65 4.15 12.34 -1.66
CA TRP A 65 5.06 11.55 -2.51
C TRP A 65 5.13 10.07 -2.11
N GLY A 66 4.77 9.72 -0.87
CA GLY A 66 4.67 8.33 -0.41
C GLY A 66 3.62 7.52 -1.19
N TYR A 67 2.58 8.18 -1.71
CA TYR A 67 1.58 7.50 -2.55
C TYR A 67 2.13 7.13 -3.94
N LEU A 68 3.04 7.94 -4.50
CA LEU A 68 3.70 7.62 -5.77
C LEU A 68 4.63 6.41 -5.61
N LEU A 69 5.39 6.37 -4.52
CA LEU A 69 6.21 5.21 -4.18
C LEU A 69 5.35 3.95 -3.94
N GLY A 70 4.15 4.08 -3.37
CA GLY A 70 3.24 2.94 -3.23
C GLY A 70 2.79 2.37 -4.59
N TRP A 71 2.55 3.20 -5.60
CA TRP A 71 2.33 2.70 -6.96
C TRP A 71 3.55 1.97 -7.54
N ALA A 72 4.77 2.43 -7.24
CA ALA A 72 5.99 1.74 -7.65
C ALA A 72 6.10 0.36 -6.99
N VAL A 73 5.72 0.23 -5.71
CA VAL A 73 5.63 -1.05 -5.00
C VAL A 73 4.64 -1.99 -5.68
N GLN A 74 3.45 -1.50 -6.06
CA GLN A 74 2.45 -2.34 -6.74
C GLN A 74 2.99 -2.91 -8.05
N VAL A 75 3.67 -2.09 -8.84
CA VAL A 75 4.32 -2.55 -10.07
C VAL A 75 5.39 -3.59 -9.78
N ALA A 76 6.20 -3.39 -8.72
CA ALA A 76 7.21 -4.35 -8.31
C ALA A 76 6.61 -5.68 -7.82
N ALA A 77 5.50 -5.64 -7.06
CA ALA A 77 4.78 -6.81 -6.59
C ALA A 77 4.19 -7.61 -7.75
N VAL A 78 3.62 -6.95 -8.77
CA VAL A 78 3.15 -7.61 -10.00
C VAL A 78 4.32 -8.18 -10.79
N ALA A 79 5.45 -7.47 -10.89
CA ALA A 79 6.66 -7.96 -11.55
C ALA A 79 7.26 -9.18 -10.85
N LEU A 80 7.07 -9.33 -9.53
CA LEU A 80 7.42 -10.56 -8.81
C LEU A 80 6.67 -11.78 -9.36
N GLY A 81 5.54 -11.57 -10.04
CA GLY A 81 4.82 -12.57 -10.83
C GLY A 81 5.69 -13.36 -11.81
N PHE A 82 6.73 -12.74 -12.38
CA PHE A 82 7.64 -13.43 -13.30
C PHE A 82 8.51 -14.48 -12.61
N LEU A 83 8.75 -14.34 -11.31
CA LEU A 83 9.47 -15.31 -10.48
C LEU A 83 8.50 -16.30 -9.83
N VAL A 84 7.36 -15.79 -9.36
CA VAL A 84 6.32 -16.57 -8.67
C VAL A 84 4.99 -16.25 -9.34
N PRO A 85 4.48 -17.09 -10.26
CA PRO A 85 3.27 -16.79 -11.05
C PRO A 85 2.05 -16.38 -10.22
N LEU A 86 1.90 -16.92 -9.00
CA LEU A 86 0.84 -16.54 -8.06
C LEU A 86 0.85 -15.04 -7.68
N MET A 87 2.01 -14.40 -7.72
CA MET A 87 2.17 -12.97 -7.43
C MET A 87 1.56 -12.07 -8.49
N PHE A 88 1.28 -12.55 -9.70
CA PHE A 88 0.45 -11.78 -10.63
C PHE A 88 -0.95 -11.57 -10.07
N PHE A 89 -1.54 -12.62 -9.51
CA PHE A 89 -2.86 -12.53 -8.88
C PHE A 89 -2.81 -11.68 -7.60
N LEU A 90 -1.87 -11.96 -6.70
CA LEU A 90 -1.76 -11.24 -5.43
C LEU A 90 -1.37 -9.77 -5.63
N GLY A 91 -0.40 -9.48 -6.48
CA GLY A 91 0.00 -8.11 -6.83
C GLY A 91 -1.12 -7.34 -7.51
N ALA A 92 -1.89 -7.96 -8.40
CA ALA A 92 -3.07 -7.31 -8.99
C ALA A 92 -4.15 -7.02 -7.94
N LEU A 93 -4.41 -7.96 -7.02
CA LEU A 93 -5.35 -7.79 -5.92
C LEU A 93 -4.95 -6.62 -5.01
N PHE A 94 -3.69 -6.59 -4.57
CA PHE A 94 -3.17 -5.49 -3.75
C PHE A 94 -3.16 -4.16 -4.50
N GLY A 95 -2.82 -4.17 -5.79
CA GLY A 95 -2.89 -2.98 -6.64
C GLY A 95 -4.29 -2.40 -6.75
N LEU A 96 -5.30 -3.27 -6.82
CA LEU A 96 -6.71 -2.87 -6.87
C LEU A 96 -7.18 -2.32 -5.51
N LEU A 97 -6.81 -2.97 -4.41
CA LEU A 97 -7.06 -2.47 -3.05
C LEU A 97 -6.36 -1.12 -2.79
N TRP A 98 -5.12 -0.97 -3.25
CA TRP A 98 -4.35 0.26 -3.17
C TRP A 98 -5.01 1.40 -3.95
N GLY A 99 -5.34 1.14 -5.22
CA GLY A 99 -5.99 2.12 -6.09
C GLY A 99 -7.32 2.57 -5.51
N THR A 100 -8.17 1.63 -5.10
CA THR A 100 -9.48 1.94 -4.48
C THR A 100 -9.32 2.73 -3.18
N ALA A 101 -8.43 2.32 -2.27
CA ALA A 101 -8.14 3.05 -1.04
C ALA A 101 -7.65 4.48 -1.31
N TYR A 102 -6.77 4.65 -2.30
CA TYR A 102 -6.23 5.94 -2.68
C TYR A 102 -7.30 6.88 -3.25
N PHE A 103 -8.10 6.42 -4.23
CA PHE A 103 -9.15 7.23 -4.85
C PHE A 103 -10.30 7.53 -3.90
N LEU A 104 -10.78 6.53 -3.15
CA LEU A 104 -11.86 6.69 -2.19
C LEU A 104 -11.44 7.60 -1.04
N GLY A 105 -10.22 7.41 -0.51
CA GLY A 105 -9.67 8.30 0.51
C GLY A 105 -9.57 9.75 0.04
N ARG A 106 -9.15 9.97 -1.22
CA ARG A 106 -9.07 11.32 -1.81
C ARG A 106 -10.46 11.96 -1.99
N LYS A 107 -11.47 11.15 -2.33
CA LYS A 107 -12.87 11.60 -2.44
C LYS A 107 -13.43 12.00 -1.07
N ILE A 108 -13.27 11.14 -0.06
CA ILE A 108 -13.73 11.41 1.32
C ILE A 108 -13.06 12.65 1.90
N GLU A 109 -11.76 12.83 1.68
CA GLU A 109 -11.04 14.03 2.14
C GLU A 109 -11.57 15.32 1.49
N ARG A 110 -11.93 15.28 0.20
CA ARG A 110 -12.53 16.43 -0.50
C ARG A 110 -13.93 16.75 0.02
N GLU A 111 -14.77 15.74 0.21
CA GLU A 111 -16.12 15.92 0.73
C GLU A 111 -16.10 16.48 2.16
N LYS A 112 -15.23 15.94 3.02
CA LYS A 112 -15.00 16.50 4.36
C LYS A 112 -14.54 17.96 4.31
N ALA A 113 -13.55 18.29 3.47
CA ALA A 113 -13.05 19.66 3.35
C ALA A 113 -14.14 20.65 2.89
N ALA A 114 -14.99 20.26 1.93
CA ALA A 114 -16.09 21.08 1.46
C ALA A 114 -17.16 21.30 2.54
N ALA A 115 -17.50 20.25 3.30
CA ALA A 115 -18.48 20.36 4.39
C ALA A 115 -17.99 21.27 5.52
N TYR A 116 -16.70 21.23 5.87
CA TYR A 116 -16.13 22.13 6.87
C TYR A 116 -16.11 23.59 6.39
N ALA A 117 -15.76 23.84 5.12
CA ALA A 117 -15.79 25.19 4.56
C ALA A 117 -17.19 25.83 4.57
N ALA A 118 -18.24 25.03 4.34
CA ALA A 118 -19.62 25.50 4.44
C ALA A 118 -20.02 25.84 5.88
N PHE A 119 -19.61 25.02 6.85
CA PHE A 119 -19.90 25.25 8.27
C PHE A 119 -19.18 26.48 8.82
N ASP A 120 -17.93 26.71 8.42
CA ASP A 120 -17.14 27.88 8.81
C ASP A 120 -17.72 29.18 8.21
N ALA A 121 -18.28 29.12 7.00
CA ALA A 121 -18.95 30.26 6.36
C ALA A 121 -20.31 30.60 6.99
N GLU A 122 -21.02 29.62 7.54
CA GLU A 122 -22.28 29.83 8.28
C GLU A 122 -22.04 30.30 9.73
N SER A 123 -20.85 30.02 10.28
CA SER A 123 -20.46 30.38 11.65
C SER A 123 -19.71 31.71 11.77
N ALA A 124 -19.47 32.42 10.66
CA ALA A 124 -18.73 33.69 10.57
C ALA A 124 -19.67 34.86 10.26
#